data_AF-A0A0F3NZ00-F1
#
_entry.id   AF-A0A0F3NZ00-F1
#
_cell.length_a   1.000
_cell.length_b   1.000
_cell.length_c   1.000
_cell.angle_alpha   90.00
_cell.angle_beta   90.00
_cell.angle_gamma   90.00
#
_symmetry.space_group_name_H-M   'P 1'
#
loop_
_entity.id
_entity.type
_entity.pdbx_description
1 polymer ?
#
loop_
_entity_poly.entity_id
_entity_poly.type
_entity_poly.pdbx_seq_one_letter_code
_entity_poly.pdbx_strand_id
1 'polypeptide(L)'
;MRTIAAKYIDEGIEIGETKGIAKGRAEGIEIGETKGRAEGRAEGRAEGRAEGRAEAAQELAMNLLKAGFSVEFISENTGLSKEEVINLKNNIEY
;
A
#
# COMPACT_ATOMS: atom_id res chain seq x y z
N MET A 1 57.18 22.54 12.11
CA MET A 1 56.85 22.67 10.67
C MET A 1 56.24 21.34 10.24
N ARG A 2 54.97 21.31 9.78
CA ARG A 2 54.35 20.05 9.29
C ARG A 2 55.02 19.62 7.98
N THR A 3 55.22 18.32 7.78
CA THR A 3 55.81 17.77 6.56
C THR A 3 54.75 17.63 5.46
N ILE A 4 55.18 17.70 4.20
CA ILE A 4 54.33 17.48 3.03
C ILE A 4 53.65 16.08 3.09
N ALA A 5 54.34 15.08 3.63
CA ALA A 5 53.79 13.73 3.80
C ALA A 5 52.58 13.68 4.75
N ALA A 6 52.62 14.42 5.87
CA ALA A 6 51.48 14.49 6.79
C ALA A 6 50.25 15.12 6.12
N LYS A 7 50.46 16.15 5.28
CA LYS A 7 49.38 16.79 4.52
C LYS A 7 48.64 15.81 3.60
N TYR A 8 49.38 14.96 2.88
CA TYR A 8 48.77 13.97 1.98
C TYR A 8 48.01 12.85 2.72
N ILE A 9 48.47 12.48 3.92
CA ILE A 9 47.77 11.48 4.76
C ILE A 9 46.44 12.06 5.24
N ASP A 10 46.46 13.31 5.76
CA ASP A 10 45.25 14.00 6.23
C ASP A 10 44.24 14.19 5.09
N GLU A 11 44.69 14.63 3.91
CA GLU A 11 43.84 14.75 2.71
C GLU A 11 43.26 13.39 2.27
N GLY A 12 44.04 12.32 2.33
CA GLY A 12 43.58 10.98 1.99
C GLY A 12 42.47 10.47 2.92
N ILE A 13 42.61 10.72 4.23
CA ILE A 13 41.60 10.38 5.24
C ILE A 13 40.33 11.20 5.00
N GLU A 14 40.46 12.52 4.84
CA GLU A 14 39.33 13.42 4.61
C GLU A 14 38.56 13.03 3.33
N ILE A 15 39.26 12.72 2.25
CA ILE A 15 38.65 12.24 0.99
C ILE A 15 37.95 10.88 1.20
N GLY A 16 38.56 9.97 1.96
CA GLY A 16 37.98 8.67 2.27
C GLY A 16 36.68 8.79 3.07
N GLU A 17 36.68 9.58 4.14
CA GLU A 17 35.53 9.81 5.01
C GLU A 17 34.40 10.51 4.26
N THR A 18 34.70 11.60 3.54
CA THR A 18 33.71 12.35 2.77
C THR A 18 33.06 11.48 1.69
N LYS A 19 33.84 10.68 0.95
CA LYS A 19 33.30 9.73 -0.04
C LYS A 19 32.48 8.63 0.60
N GLY A 20 32.94 8.08 1.73
CA GLY A 20 32.23 7.04 2.46
C GLY A 20 30.86 7.52 2.95
N ILE A 21 30.81 8.70 3.57
CA ILE A 21 29.57 9.32 4.04
C ILE A 21 28.64 9.65 2.86
N ALA A 22 29.17 10.25 1.80
CA ALA A 22 28.38 10.60 0.63
C ALA A 22 27.76 9.36 -0.03
N LYS A 23 28.55 8.29 -0.20
CA LYS A 23 28.08 7.02 -0.77
C LYS A 23 27.03 6.35 0.13
N GLY A 24 27.31 6.22 1.42
CA GLY A 24 26.37 5.61 2.37
C GLY A 24 25.05 6.37 2.45
N ARG A 25 25.08 7.70 2.39
CA ARG A 25 23.86 8.53 2.34
C ARG A 25 23.09 8.32 1.03
N ALA A 26 23.78 8.31 -0.10
CA ALA A 26 23.14 8.08 -1.40
C ALA A 26 22.47 6.71 -1.48
N GLU A 27 23.18 5.65 -1.07
CA GLU A 27 22.64 4.28 -1.03
C GLU A 27 21.46 4.18 -0.05
N GLY A 28 21.56 4.80 1.13
CA GLY A 28 20.48 4.81 2.11
C GLY A 28 19.19 5.47 1.58
N ILE A 29 19.33 6.60 0.87
CA ILE A 29 18.20 7.28 0.23
C ILE A 29 17.60 6.41 -0.87
N GLU A 30 18.44 5.88 -1.76
CA GLU A 30 17.97 5.03 -2.87
C GLU A 30 17.22 3.79 -2.36
N ILE A 31 17.77 3.10 -1.36
CA ILE A 31 17.13 1.94 -0.74
C ILE A 31 15.82 2.34 -0.06
N GLY A 32 15.80 3.47 0.65
CA GLY A 32 14.60 3.98 1.32
C GLY A 32 13.47 4.29 0.33
N GLU A 33 13.79 5.03 -0.74
CA GLU A 33 12.80 5.41 -1.76
C GLU A 33 12.28 4.19 -2.55
N THR A 34 13.17 3.27 -2.91
CA THR A 34 12.79 2.06 -3.66
C THR A 34 11.88 1.16 -2.83
N LYS A 35 12.23 0.91 -1.56
CA LYS A 35 11.40 0.11 -0.65
C LYS A 35 10.07 0.79 -0.36
N GLY A 36 10.08 2.05 0.07
CA GLY A 36 8.85 2.77 0.43
C GLY A 36 7.88 2.87 -0.75
N ARG A 37 8.38 3.08 -1.98
CA ARG A 37 7.54 3.08 -3.19
C ARG A 37 6.99 1.68 -3.52
N ALA A 38 7.78 0.64 -3.34
CA ALA A 38 7.35 -0.74 -3.60
C ALA A 38 6.26 -1.16 -2.61
N GLU A 39 6.48 -0.93 -1.32
CA GLU A 39 5.55 -1.22 -0.23
C GLU A 39 4.24 -0.45 -0.40
N GLY A 40 4.29 0.88 -0.54
CA GLY A 40 3.07 1.69 -0.72
C GLY A 40 2.25 1.33 -1.96
N ARG A 41 2.91 0.90 -3.06
CA ARG A 41 2.20 0.39 -4.25
C ARG A 41 1.59 -0.99 -4.03
N ALA A 42 2.22 -1.84 -3.23
CA ALA A 42 1.69 -3.16 -2.93
C ALA A 42 0.46 -3.04 -2.02
N GLU A 43 0.57 -2.27 -0.95
CA GLU A 43 -0.51 -1.98 0.01
C GLU A 43 -1.70 -1.32 -0.70
N GLY A 44 -1.48 -0.19 -1.39
CA GLY A 44 -2.59 0.50 -2.07
C GLY A 44 -3.30 -0.34 -3.15
N ARG A 45 -2.59 -1.27 -3.81
CA ARG A 45 -3.24 -2.22 -4.74
C ARG A 45 -4.00 -3.31 -4.01
N ALA A 46 -3.54 -3.76 -2.85
CA ALA A 46 -4.24 -4.77 -2.07
C ALA A 46 -5.53 -4.19 -1.50
N GLU A 47 -5.45 -3.00 -0.89
CA GLU A 47 -6.59 -2.25 -0.34
C GLU A 47 -7.60 -1.94 -1.44
N GLY A 48 -7.18 -1.29 -2.53
CA GLY A 48 -8.12 -0.93 -3.62
C GLY A 48 -8.81 -2.13 -4.28
N ARG A 49 -8.15 -3.30 -4.34
CA ARG A 49 -8.80 -4.55 -4.81
C ARG A 49 -9.75 -5.17 -3.79
N ALA A 50 -9.50 -4.97 -2.49
CA ALA A 50 -10.42 -5.43 -1.45
C ALA A 50 -11.67 -4.55 -1.42
N GLU A 51 -11.49 -3.23 -1.39
CA GLU A 51 -12.57 -2.24 -1.44
C GLU A 51 -13.42 -2.41 -2.70
N GLY A 52 -12.80 -2.44 -3.90
CA GLY A 52 -13.55 -2.60 -5.14
C GLY A 52 -14.32 -3.91 -5.25
N ARG A 53 -13.84 -5.00 -4.63
CA ARG A 53 -14.60 -6.26 -4.56
C ARG A 53 -15.78 -6.18 -3.60
N ALA A 54 -15.60 -5.52 -2.46
CA ALA A 54 -16.68 -5.31 -1.49
C ALA A 54 -17.77 -4.41 -2.08
N GLU A 55 -17.39 -3.29 -2.71
CA GLU A 55 -18.32 -2.38 -3.38
C GLU A 55 -19.10 -3.08 -4.49
N ALA A 56 -18.42 -3.85 -5.35
CA ALA A 56 -19.08 -4.60 -6.42
C ALA A 56 -20.06 -5.67 -5.89
N ALA A 57 -19.69 -6.36 -4.80
CA ALA A 57 -20.56 -7.35 -4.16
C ALA A 57 -21.81 -6.68 -3.55
N GLN A 58 -21.64 -5.52 -2.91
CA GLN A 58 -22.75 -4.73 -2.38
C GLN A 58 -23.65 -4.19 -3.50
N GLU A 59 -23.07 -3.62 -4.55
CA GLU A 59 -23.83 -3.11 -5.70
C GLU A 59 -24.68 -4.21 -6.35
N LEU A 60 -24.07 -5.39 -6.58
CA LEU A 60 -24.77 -6.55 -7.09
C LEU A 60 -25.93 -6.96 -6.16
N ALA A 61 -25.68 -7.03 -4.86
CA ALA A 61 -26.72 -7.38 -3.87
C ALA A 61 -27.88 -6.38 -3.90
N MET A 62 -27.59 -5.08 -3.96
CA MET A 62 -28.61 -4.03 -4.04
C MET A 62 -29.45 -4.15 -5.31
N ASN A 63 -28.83 -4.44 -6.46
CA ASN A 63 -29.54 -4.63 -7.72
C ASN A 63 -30.45 -5.86 -7.68
N LEU A 64 -29.99 -6.96 -7.07
CA LEU A 64 -30.79 -8.17 -6.90
C LEU A 64 -31.94 -7.99 -5.90
N LEU A 65 -31.73 -7.25 -4.80
CA LEU A 65 -32.80 -6.88 -3.87
C LEU A 65 -33.89 -6.08 -4.57
N LYS A 66 -33.51 -5.06 -5.35
CA LYS A 66 -34.44 -4.24 -6.14
C LYS A 66 -35.20 -5.05 -7.19
N ALA A 67 -34.59 -6.10 -7.72
CA ALA A 67 -35.23 -7.03 -8.65
C ALA A 67 -36.12 -8.09 -7.96
N GLY A 68 -36.20 -8.10 -6.63
CA GLY A 68 -37.10 -8.96 -5.85
C GLY A 68 -36.56 -10.35 -5.54
N PHE A 69 -35.24 -10.58 -5.67
CA PHE A 69 -34.63 -11.85 -5.29
C PHE A 69 -34.57 -12.03 -3.76
N SER A 70 -34.57 -13.29 -3.30
CA SER A 70 -34.51 -13.61 -1.87
C SER A 70 -33.14 -13.33 -1.27
N VAL A 71 -33.11 -13.11 0.04
CA VAL A 71 -31.87 -12.92 0.83
C VAL A 71 -30.94 -14.13 0.67
N GLU A 72 -31.50 -15.34 0.68
CA GLU A 72 -30.80 -16.60 0.41
C GLU A 72 -30.06 -16.57 -0.93
N PHE A 73 -30.79 -16.29 -2.02
CA PHE A 73 -30.22 -16.29 -3.36
C PHE A 73 -29.12 -15.23 -3.49
N ILE A 74 -29.33 -14.06 -2.90
CA ILE A 74 -28.36 -12.97 -2.96
C ILE A 74 -27.10 -13.35 -2.20
N SER A 75 -27.22 -13.87 -0.98
CA SER A 75 -26.08 -14.31 -0.17
C SER A 75 -25.24 -15.36 -0.91
N GLU A 76 -25.89 -16.33 -1.56
CA GLU A 76 -25.20 -17.37 -2.34
C GLU A 76 -24.45 -16.83 -3.57
N ASN A 77 -24.94 -15.77 -4.21
CA ASN A 77 -24.39 -15.26 -5.46
C ASN A 77 -23.44 -14.05 -5.31
N THR A 78 -23.52 -13.31 -4.20
CA THR A 78 -22.66 -12.14 -3.95
C THR A 78 -21.52 -12.43 -2.98
N GLY A 79 -21.60 -13.56 -2.26
CA GLY A 79 -20.63 -13.91 -1.22
C GLY A 79 -20.80 -13.11 0.08
N LEU A 80 -21.84 -12.26 0.16
CA LEU A 80 -22.22 -11.60 1.41
C LEU A 80 -22.97 -12.58 2.31
N SER A 81 -22.85 -12.40 3.62
CA SER A 81 -23.67 -13.09 4.60
C SER A 81 -25.13 -12.66 4.50
N LYS A 82 -26.04 -13.53 4.96
CA LYS A 82 -27.47 -13.18 5.03
C LYS A 82 -27.73 -11.92 5.86
N GLU A 83 -26.96 -11.72 6.94
CA GLU A 83 -27.06 -10.55 7.80
C GLU A 83 -26.67 -9.27 7.07
N GLU A 84 -25.57 -9.27 6.30
CA GLU A 84 -25.17 -8.14 5.45
C GLU A 84 -26.25 -7.82 4.42
N VAL A 85 -26.84 -8.83 3.78
CA VAL A 85 -27.92 -8.64 2.80
C VAL A 85 -29.19 -8.08 3.47
N ILE A 86 -29.54 -8.53 4.67
CA ILE A 86 -30.67 -7.99 5.44
C ILE A 86 -30.42 -6.53 5.80
N ASN A 87 -29.21 -6.19 6.25
CA ASN A 87 -28.86 -4.80 6.58
C ASN A 87 -28.94 -3.90 5.34
N LEU A 88 -28.45 -4.38 4.19
CA LEU A 88 -28.61 -3.68 2.91
C LEU A 88 -30.08 -3.47 2.54
N LYS A 89 -30.91 -4.52 2.69
CA LYS A 89 -32.35 -4.43 2.43
C LYS A 89 -33.03 -3.37 3.30
N ASN A 90 -32.76 -3.38 4.61
CA ASN A 90 -33.32 -2.42 5.54
C ASN A 90 -32.94 -0.98 5.15
N ASN A 91 -31.73 -0.75 4.63
CA ASN A 91 -31.29 0.57 4.17
C ASN A 91 -31.97 1.06 2.87
N ILE A 92 -32.65 0.20 2.11
CA ILE A 92 -33.40 0.56 0.89
C ILE A 92 -34.88 0.85 1.20
N GLU A 93 -35.43 0.22 2.24
CA GLU A 93 -36.85 0.28 2.58
C GLU A 93 -37.25 1.48 3.47
N TYR A 94 -36.30 2.39 3.78
CA TYR A 94 -36.53 3.71 4.40
C TYR A 94 -36.49 4.84 3.36
#